data_AF-A0A2N8TTX5-F1
#
_entry.id   AF-A0A2N8TTX5-F1
#
_cell.length_a   1.000
_cell.length_b   1.000
_cell.length_c   1.000
_cell.angle_alpha   90.00
_cell.angle_beta   90.00
_cell.angle_gamma   90.00
#
_symmetry.space_group_name_H-M   'P 1'
#
loop_
_entity.id
_entity.type
_entity.pdbx_description
1 polymer ?
#
loop_
_entity_poly.entity_id
_entity_poly.type
_entity_poly.pdbx_seq_one_letter_code
_entity_poly.pdbx_strand_id
1 'polypeptide(L)'
;MPFTVTGAFDDGATYSVQITGRADRPVIGSHRAAALVELHQGGPVALSPTGPVRTVAGDDEATVLAVLREHTNVVEEGPGAPRGARIPG
;
A
#
# COMPACT_ATOMS: atom_id res chain seq x y z
N MET A 1 -9.99 -3.73 7.31
CA MET A 1 -9.57 -3.67 8.73
C MET A 1 -8.18 -3.10 8.72
N PRO A 2 -7.86 -2.12 9.58
CA PRO A 2 -6.56 -1.49 9.53
C PRO A 2 -5.44 -2.50 9.81
N PHE A 3 -4.35 -2.42 9.05
CA PHE A 3 -3.16 -3.25 9.24
C PHE A 3 -1.89 -2.43 9.01
N THR A 4 -0.81 -2.90 9.62
CA THR A 4 0.50 -2.26 9.50
C THR A 4 1.25 -2.78 8.28
N VAL A 5 2.00 -1.91 7.61
CA VAL A 5 2.91 -2.24 6.51
C VAL A 5 4.25 -1.61 6.82
N THR A 6 5.30 -2.42 6.77
CA THR A 6 6.68 -1.97 6.88
C THR A 6 7.35 -2.12 5.52
N GLY A 7 8.04 -1.08 5.08
CA GLY A 7 8.73 -1.08 3.80
C GLY A 7 9.91 -0.11 3.76
N ALA A 8 10.51 0.00 2.60
CA ALA A 8 11.60 0.94 2.32
C ALA A 8 11.39 1.63 0.97
N PHE A 9 11.71 2.92 0.92
CA PHE A 9 11.80 3.68 -0.33
C PHE A 9 13.10 3.33 -1.08
N ASP A 10 13.19 3.70 -2.35
CA ASP A 10 14.36 3.44 -3.20
C ASP A 10 15.65 4.12 -2.69
N ASP A 11 15.52 5.17 -1.88
CA ASP A 11 16.65 5.85 -1.21
C ASP A 11 17.11 5.12 0.07
N GLY A 12 16.50 3.98 0.40
CA GLY A 12 16.80 3.17 1.57
C GLY A 12 16.10 3.64 2.85
N ALA A 13 15.32 4.73 2.83
CA ALA A 13 14.57 5.16 4.00
C ALA A 13 13.46 4.16 4.33
N THR A 14 13.48 3.63 5.55
CA THR A 14 12.45 2.69 6.02
C THR A 14 11.23 3.42 6.54
N TYR A 15 10.08 2.78 6.46
CA TYR A 15 8.83 3.27 7.03
C TYR A 15 8.04 2.13 7.66
N SER A 16 7.21 2.48 8.65
CA SER A 16 6.13 1.62 9.12
C SER A 16 4.86 2.46 9.16
N VAL A 17 3.82 2.00 8.48
CA VAL A 17 2.56 2.73 8.35
C VAL A 17 1.37 1.84 8.63
N GLN A 18 0.27 2.46 9.03
CA GLN A 18 -1.02 1.79 9.15
C GLN A 18 -1.89 2.17 7.94
N ILE A 19 -2.33 1.17 7.18
CA ILE A 19 -3.40 1.34 6.18
C ILE A 19 -4.72 1.29 6.92
N THR A 20 -5.60 2.27 6.70
CA THR A 20 -6.76 2.50 7.59
C THR A 20 -8.10 2.08 7.00
N GLY A 21 -8.21 1.98 5.67
CA GLY A 21 -9.47 1.82 4.96
C GLY A 21 -10.36 3.06 5.01
N ARG A 22 -9.79 4.26 5.18
CA ARG A 22 -10.54 5.53 5.21
C ARG A 22 -10.11 6.43 4.06
N ALA A 23 -11.08 6.87 3.26
CA ALA A 23 -10.83 7.72 2.09
C ALA A 23 -10.10 9.05 2.43
N ASP A 24 -10.44 9.67 3.56
CA ASP A 24 -9.85 10.93 4.03
C ASP A 24 -8.46 10.74 4.66
N ARG A 25 -8.11 9.51 5.06
CA ARG A 25 -6.87 9.23 5.76
C ARG A 25 -6.36 7.81 5.51
N PRO A 26 -6.01 7.46 4.25
CA PRO A 26 -5.73 6.08 3.86
C PRO A 26 -4.52 5.48 4.59
N VAL A 27 -3.52 6.32 4.90
CA VAL A 27 -2.25 5.91 5.52
C VAL A 27 -1.91 6.82 6.70
N ILE A 28 -1.42 6.23 7.79
CA ILE A 28 -0.90 6.93 8.98
C ILE A 28 0.51 6.43 9.31
N GLY A 29 1.40 7.31 9.78
CA GLY A 29 2.73 6.94 10.31
C GLY A 29 3.91 7.47 9.48
N SER A 30 3.72 7.66 8.17
CA SER A 30 4.72 8.27 7.28
C SER A 30 4.06 9.25 6.33
N HIS A 31 4.52 10.51 6.39
CA HIS A 31 4.05 11.57 5.48
C HIS A 31 4.41 11.24 4.03
N ARG A 32 5.57 10.63 3.78
CA ARG A 32 6.02 10.29 2.42
C ARG A 32 5.17 9.17 1.82
N ALA A 33 4.83 8.16 2.62
CA ALA A 33 3.94 7.08 2.18
C ALA A 33 2.51 7.60 1.93
N ALA A 34 2.01 8.51 2.79
CA ALA A 34 0.71 9.14 2.59
C ALA A 34 0.67 9.97 1.29
N ALA A 35 1.69 10.82 1.06
CA ALA A 35 1.80 11.63 -0.15
C ALA A 35 1.93 10.77 -1.42
N LEU A 36 2.63 9.64 -1.34
CA LEU A 36 2.74 8.69 -2.45
C LEU A 36 1.37 8.10 -2.83
N VAL A 37 0.54 7.72 -1.85
CA VAL A 37 -0.82 7.22 -2.10
C VAL A 37 -1.72 8.32 -2.64
N GLU A 38 -1.64 9.53 -2.09
CA GLU A 38 -2.37 10.70 -2.56
C GLU A 38 -2.07 11.01 -4.03
N LEU A 39 -0.80 10.97 -4.42
CA LEU A 39 -0.34 11.21 -5.79
C LEU A 39 -0.98 10.25 -6.81
N HIS A 40 -1.27 9.01 -6.41
CA HIS A 40 -1.82 7.97 -7.29
C HIS A 40 -3.33 7.80 -7.16
N GLN A 41 -4.03 8.58 -6.31
CA GLN A 41 -5.47 8.48 -6.16
C GLN A 41 -6.20 8.70 -7.50
N GLY A 42 -7.21 7.87 -7.77
CA GLY A 42 -7.96 7.89 -9.03
C GLY A 42 -7.21 7.29 -10.23
N GLY A 43 -5.92 6.96 -10.08
CA GLY A 43 -5.13 6.28 -11.10
C GLY A 43 -5.38 4.77 -11.14
N PRO A 44 -4.96 4.08 -12.21
CA PRO A 44 -4.97 2.62 -12.27
C PRO A 44 -3.82 2.03 -11.44
N VAL A 45 -4.07 0.92 -10.75
CA VAL A 45 -3.07 0.12 -10.04
C VAL A 45 -3.34 -1.37 -10.23
N ALA A 46 -2.30 -2.17 -10.48
CA ALA A 46 -2.42 -3.62 -10.54
C ALA A 46 -2.33 -4.22 -9.13
N LEU A 47 -3.30 -5.05 -8.73
CA LEU A 47 -3.28 -5.65 -7.37
C LEU A 47 -2.19 -6.71 -7.17
N SER A 48 -1.66 -7.24 -8.27
CA SER A 48 -0.53 -8.16 -8.31
C SER A 48 0.11 -8.10 -9.71
N PRO A 49 1.32 -8.67 -9.92
CA PRO A 49 2.03 -8.56 -11.20
C PRO A 49 1.23 -9.03 -12.43
N THR A 50 0.30 -9.97 -12.22
CA THR A 50 -0.61 -10.50 -13.26
C THR A 50 -2.09 -10.36 -12.86
N GLY A 51 -2.37 -9.53 -11.86
CA GLY A 51 -3.67 -9.38 -11.25
C GLY A 51 -4.59 -8.40 -11.99
N PRO A 52 -5.83 -8.26 -11.50
CA PRO A 52 -6.74 -7.25 -12.02
C PRO A 52 -6.20 -5.83 -11.74
N VAL A 53 -6.39 -4.95 -12.72
CA VAL A 53 -6.18 -3.51 -12.57
C VAL A 53 -7.43 -2.88 -11.97
N ARG A 54 -7.24 -2.02 -10.96
CA ARG A 54 -8.32 -1.29 -10.27
C ARG A 54 -7.95 0.18 -10.14
N THR A 55 -8.94 1.02 -9.90
CA THR A 55 -8.72 2.43 -9.56
C THR A 55 -8.27 2.54 -8.11
N VAL A 56 -7.22 3.31 -7.85
CA VAL A 56 -6.74 3.61 -6.50
C VAL A 56 -7.80 4.42 -5.75
N ALA A 57 -8.24 3.87 -4.62
CA ALA A 57 -9.20 4.50 -3.73
C ALA A 57 -8.72 4.39 -2.28
N GLY A 58 -8.75 5.50 -1.54
CA GLY A 58 -8.18 5.55 -0.18
C GLY A 58 -8.94 4.69 0.85
N ASP A 59 -10.20 4.39 0.60
CA ASP A 59 -11.02 3.46 1.37
C ASP A 59 -10.84 1.99 0.94
N ASP A 60 -10.19 1.73 -0.20
CA ASP A 60 -9.83 0.40 -0.66
C ASP A 60 -8.39 0.03 -0.27
N GLU A 61 -8.29 -0.65 0.86
CA GLU A 61 -7.03 -1.07 1.47
C GLU A 61 -6.12 -1.89 0.52
N ALA A 62 -6.70 -2.67 -0.40
CA ALA A 62 -5.93 -3.47 -1.34
C ALA A 62 -5.27 -2.60 -2.42
N THR A 63 -5.96 -1.55 -2.87
CA THR A 63 -5.39 -0.61 -3.85
C THR A 63 -4.31 0.27 -3.20
N VAL A 64 -4.50 0.68 -1.95
CA VAL A 64 -3.48 1.42 -1.18
C VAL A 64 -2.23 0.56 -0.98
N LEU A 65 -2.39 -0.71 -0.60
CA LEU A 65 -1.27 -1.64 -0.48
C LEU A 65 -0.57 -1.87 -1.83
N ALA A 66 -1.33 -1.97 -2.92
CA ALA A 66 -0.77 -2.17 -4.25
C ALA A 66 0.11 -0.99 -4.69
N VAL A 67 -0.30 0.26 -4.42
CA VAL A 67 0.53 1.45 -4.66
C VAL A 67 1.85 1.37 -3.87
N LEU A 68 1.78 1.00 -2.59
CA LEU A 68 3.00 0.85 -1.79
C LEU A 68 3.91 -0.26 -2.33
N ARG A 69 3.37 -1.38 -2.79
CA ARG A 69 4.16 -2.47 -3.41
C ARG A 69 4.74 -2.11 -4.76
N GLU A 70 4.07 -1.25 -5.54
CA GLU A 70 4.53 -0.84 -6.87
C GLU A 70 5.67 0.19 -6.81
N HIS A 71 5.62 1.09 -5.82
CA HIS A 71 6.55 2.23 -5.74
C HIS A 71 7.53 2.16 -4.56
N THR A 72 7.44 1.13 -3.73
CA THR A 72 8.36 0.91 -2.61
C THR A 72 8.62 -0.57 -2.43
N ASN A 73 9.68 -0.92 -1.69
CA ASN A 73 9.93 -2.28 -1.29
C ASN A 73 9.18 -2.60 0.01
N VAL A 74 8.02 -3.26 -0.09
CA VAL A 74 7.26 -3.73 1.08
C VAL A 74 7.92 -4.99 1.64
N VAL A 75 8.27 -4.95 2.93
CA VAL A 75 9.03 -6.01 3.62
C VAL A 75 8.13 -6.86 4.53
N GLU A 76 7.19 -6.24 5.24
CA GLU A 76 6.30 -6.93 6.17
C GLU A 76 4.89 -6.36 6.11
N GLU A 77 3.90 -7.25 6.23
CA GLU A 77 2.49 -6.94 6.30
C GLU A 77 1.89 -7.54 7.57
N GLY A 78 1.25 -6.69 8.37
CA GLY A 78 0.65 -7.07 9.63
C GLY A 78 -0.61 -7.93 9.47
N PRO A 79 -1.11 -8.50 10.57
CA PRO A 79 -2.35 -9.27 10.58
C PRO A 79 -3.51 -8.46 10.01
N GLY A 80 -4.28 -9.04 9.08
CA GLY A 80 -5.42 -8.37 8.45
C GLY A 80 -5.15 -7.79 7.06
N ALA A 81 -3.90 -7.83 6.58
CA ALA A 81 -3.58 -7.47 5.20
C ALA A 81 -4.38 -8.32 4.19
N PRO A 82 -4.86 -7.73 3.07
CA PRO A 82 -5.50 -8.46 1.99
C PRO A 82 -4.59 -9.60 1.54
N ARG A 83 -5.13 -10.83 1.50
CA ARG A 83 -4.38 -12.02 1.09
C ARG A 83 -4.14 -12.00 -0.43
N GLY A 84 -3.25 -11.13 -0.90
CA GLY A 84 -2.63 -11.24 -2.21
C GLY A 84 -1.51 -12.27 -2.15
N ALA A 85 -1.55 -13.26 -3.04
CA ALA A 85 -0.65 -14.43 -3.06
C ALA A 85 0.79 -14.06 -2.70
N ARG A 86 1.25 -14.54 -1.53
CA ARG A 86 2.68 -14.52 -1.18
C ARG A 86 3.40 -15.31 -2.27
N ILE A 87 4.32 -14.68 -3.00
CA ILE A 87 5.29 -15.43 -3.78
C ILE A 87 6.28 -16.01 -2.76
N PRO A 88 6.40 -17.34 -2.61
CA PRO A 88 7.50 -17.92 -1.86
C PRO A 88 8.78 -17.62 -2.62
N GLY A 89 9.76 -17.03 -1.95
CA GLY A 89 11.14 -16.97 -2.45
C GLY A 89 11.78 -18.35 -2.51
#